data_AF-A0A8J6AQH8-F1
#
_entry.id   AF-A0A8J6AQH8-F1
#
_cell.length_a   1.000
_cell.length_b   1.000
_cell.length_c   1.000
_cell.angle_alpha   90.00
_cell.angle_beta   90.00
_cell.angle_gamma   90.00
#
_symmetry.space_group_name_H-M   'P 1'
#
loop_
_entity.id
_entity.type
_entity.pdbx_description
1 polymer ?
#
loop_
_entity_poly.entity_id
_entity_poly.type
_entity_poly.pdbx_seq_one_letter_code
_entity_poly.pdbx_strand_id
1 'polypeptide(L)'
;MLSEIHISPDASIEDALRNLKGAYGRDPSNAELLKTARYFYANGQYKQSLLCCEIHQSRTNKSENSSHLLGYCAAMLSDRARAIECFKITSNKSYPTDWQLLVELMVELE
;
A
#
# COMPACT_ATOMS: atom_id res chain seq x y z
N MET A 1 -6.13 10.60 16.33
CA MET A 1 -5.21 10.92 15.23
C MET A 1 -5.42 10.03 14.00
N LEU A 2 -4.99 8.77 13.95
CA LEU A 2 -5.19 7.96 12.72
C LEU A 2 -6.67 7.70 12.39
N SER A 3 -7.53 7.59 13.41
CA SER A 3 -8.97 7.45 13.28
C SER A 3 -9.69 8.68 12.69
N GLU A 4 -9.00 9.82 12.60
CA GLU A 4 -9.55 11.08 12.07
C GLU A 4 -9.07 11.34 10.63
N ILE A 5 -8.15 10.52 10.11
CA ILE A 5 -7.70 10.61 8.72
C ILE A 5 -8.79 10.02 7.83
N HIS A 6 -9.43 10.89 7.04
CA HIS A 6 -10.41 10.50 6.05
C HIS A 6 -9.82 10.62 4.63
N ILE A 7 -9.78 9.51 3.91
CA ILE A 7 -9.41 9.46 2.48
C ILE A 7 -10.57 8.78 1.75
N SER A 8 -11.12 9.46 0.75
CA SER A 8 -12.13 8.86 -0.12
C SER A 8 -11.53 7.65 -0.86
N PRO A 9 -12.26 6.51 -0.99
CA PRO A 9 -11.77 5.36 -1.74
C PRO A 9 -11.42 5.68 -3.21
N ASP A 10 -12.03 6.72 -3.79
CA ASP A 10 -11.82 7.13 -5.17
C ASP A 10 -11.00 8.42 -5.28
N ALA A 11 -10.31 8.81 -4.19
CA ALA A 11 -9.39 9.95 -4.21
C ALA A 11 -8.20 9.70 -5.14
N SER A 12 -7.73 10.73 -5.82
CA SER A 12 -6.42 10.69 -6.47
C SER A 12 -5.30 10.68 -5.44
N ILE A 13 -4.07 10.38 -5.90
CA ILE A 13 -2.86 10.45 -5.07
C ILE A 13 -2.68 11.87 -4.49
N GLU A 14 -2.93 12.91 -5.29
CA GLU A 14 -2.83 14.31 -4.86
C GLU A 14 -3.86 14.66 -3.78
N ASP A 15 -5.10 14.21 -3.96
CA ASP A 15 -6.17 14.44 -2.99
C ASP A 15 -5.93 13.70 -1.68
N ALA A 16 -5.49 12.44 -1.76
CA ALA A 16 -5.10 11.66 -0.60
C ALA A 16 -3.94 12.32 0.15
N LEU A 17 -2.92 12.81 -0.56
CA LEU A 17 -1.80 13.52 0.03
C LEU A 17 -2.24 14.84 0.68
N ARG A 18 -3.15 15.59 0.06
CA ARG A 18 -3.71 16.83 0.64
C ARG A 18 -4.44 16.55 1.95
N ASN A 19 -5.26 15.50 2.01
CA ASN A 19 -5.97 15.11 3.23
C ASN A 19 -5.01 14.64 4.34
N LEU A 20 -3.99 13.87 3.98
CA LEU A 20 -2.92 13.49 4.92
C LEU A 20 -2.21 14.72 5.47
N LYS A 21 -1.86 15.70 4.62
CA LYS A 21 -1.25 16.95 5.05
C LYS A 21 -2.12 17.73 6.03
N GLY A 22 -3.42 17.81 5.75
CA GLY A 22 -4.40 18.43 6.64
C GLY A 22 -4.47 17.74 8.00
N ALA A 23 -4.55 16.41 8.02
CA ALA A 23 -4.66 15.64 9.26
C ALA A 23 -3.38 15.66 10.12
N TYR A 24 -2.20 15.67 9.49
CA TYR A 24 -0.91 15.77 10.19
C TYR A 24 -0.50 17.21 10.51
N GLY A 25 -1.17 18.21 9.94
CA GLY A 25 -0.79 19.63 10.04
C GLY A 25 0.52 19.97 9.30
N ARG A 26 1.10 19.03 8.56
CA ARG A 26 2.36 19.14 7.81
C ARG A 26 2.47 18.02 6.79
N ASP A 27 3.53 18.04 5.99
CA ASP A 27 3.87 16.88 5.16
C ASP A 27 4.17 15.65 6.04
N PRO A 28 3.45 14.52 5.88
CA PRO A 28 3.74 13.30 6.61
C PRO A 28 5.12 12.74 6.22
N SER A 29 5.83 12.16 7.19
CA SER A 29 7.06 11.41 6.94
C SER A 29 6.76 10.05 6.28
N ASN A 30 7.78 9.43 5.71
CA ASN A 30 7.66 8.08 5.14
C ASN A 30 7.17 7.03 6.16
N ALA A 31 7.64 7.14 7.41
CA ALA A 31 7.19 6.25 8.49
C ALA A 31 5.70 6.46 8.82
N GLU A 32 5.21 7.71 8.80
CA GLU A 32 3.80 8.03 9.03
C GLU A 32 2.90 7.56 7.88
N LEU A 33 3.37 7.66 6.64
CA LEU A 33 2.66 7.10 5.48
C LEU A 33 2.46 5.59 5.62
N LEU A 34 3.53 4.84 5.95
CA LEU A 34 3.42 3.39 6.18
C LEU A 34 2.55 3.05 7.38
N LYS A 35 2.65 3.81 8.47
CA LYS A 35 1.80 3.62 9.66
C LYS A 35 0.32 3.81 9.31
N THR A 36 0.00 4.83 8.51
CA THR A 36 -1.37 5.12 8.05
C THR A 36 -1.88 4.05 7.08
N ALA A 37 -1.04 3.58 6.15
CA ALA A 37 -1.38 2.48 5.27
C ALA A 37 -1.75 1.21 6.06
N ARG A 38 -0.91 0.81 7.02
CA ARG A 38 -1.18 -0.35 7.88
C ARG A 38 -2.48 -0.21 8.67
N TYR A 39 -2.78 0.99 9.15
CA TYR A 39 -4.04 1.28 9.82
C TYR A 39 -5.23 1.06 8.88
N PHE A 40 -5.21 1.61 7.67
CA PHE A 40 -6.29 1.41 6.70
C PHE A 40 -6.45 -0.07 6.32
N TYR A 41 -5.34 -0.77 6.07
CA TYR A 41 -5.36 -2.20 5.77
C TYR A 41 -6.02 -3.02 6.87
N ALA A 42 -5.63 -2.80 8.14
CA ALA A 42 -6.18 -3.50 9.29
C ALA A 42 -7.69 -3.27 9.49
N ASN A 43 -8.23 -2.18 8.94
CA ASN A 43 -9.66 -1.85 8.97
C ASN A 43 -10.40 -2.25 7.68
N GLY A 44 -9.78 -3.02 6.79
CA GLY A 44 -10.37 -3.44 5.51
C GLY A 44 -10.49 -2.32 4.46
N GLN A 45 -9.86 -1.17 4.71
CA GLN A 45 -9.89 0.01 3.83
C GLN A 45 -8.76 -0.07 2.80
N TYR A 46 -8.82 -1.09 1.93
CA TYR A 46 -7.70 -1.46 1.05
C TYR A 46 -7.36 -0.40 0.00
N LYS A 47 -8.35 0.31 -0.57
CA LYS A 47 -8.11 1.40 -1.53
C LYS A 47 -7.34 2.57 -0.88
N GLN A 48 -7.70 2.94 0.34
CA GLN A 48 -7.02 3.99 1.10
C GLN A 48 -5.60 3.57 1.49
N SER A 49 -5.44 2.31 1.93
CA SER A 49 -4.11 1.75 2.20
C SER A 49 -3.22 1.77 0.96
N LEU A 50 -3.79 1.40 -0.21
CA LEU A 50 -3.09 1.43 -1.50
C LEU A 50 -2.58 2.84 -1.82
N LEU A 51 -3.43 3.86 -1.71
CA LEU A 51 -3.05 5.27 -1.94
C LEU A 51 -1.90 5.70 -1.02
N CYS A 52 -1.93 5.35 0.27
CA CYS A 52 -0.83 5.66 1.19
C CYS A 52 0.48 4.96 0.77
N CYS A 53 0.42 3.72 0.30
CA CYS A 53 1.58 3.00 -0.23
C CYS A 53 2.13 3.62 -1.52
N GLU A 54 1.27 4.07 -2.43
CA GLU A 54 1.66 4.75 -3.68
C GLU A 54 2.38 6.08 -3.40
N ILE A 55 1.84 6.89 -2.47
CA ILE A 55 2.50 8.13 -2.01
C ILE A 55 3.86 7.82 -1.38
N HIS A 56 3.97 6.74 -0.62
CA HIS A 56 5.26 6.34 -0.05
C HIS A 56 6.27 5.89 -1.13
N GLN A 57 5.82 5.11 -2.12
CA GLN A 57 6.68 4.64 -3.20
C GLN A 57 7.22 5.80 -4.05
N SER A 58 6.40 6.83 -4.31
CA SER A 58 6.85 8.01 -5.07
C SER A 58 7.96 8.80 -4.37
N ARG A 59 8.12 8.64 -3.05
CA ARG A 59 9.17 9.29 -2.24
C ARG A 59 10.40 8.43 -2.00
N THR A 60 10.27 7.11 -2.12
CA THR A 60 11.30 6.16 -1.70
C THR A 60 11.87 5.32 -2.83
N ASN A 61 11.48 5.60 -4.08
CA ASN A 61 11.85 4.81 -5.24
C ASN A 61 11.56 3.32 -5.04
N LYS A 62 10.29 2.99 -4.76
CA LYS A 62 9.79 1.62 -4.58
C LYS A 62 10.44 0.84 -3.42
N SER A 63 10.42 1.41 -2.22
CA SER A 63 10.83 0.70 -0.99
C SER A 63 10.10 -0.65 -0.83
N GLU A 64 10.86 -1.68 -0.43
CA GLU A 64 10.37 -3.04 -0.18
C GLU A 64 9.19 -3.08 0.79
N ASN A 65 9.24 -2.27 1.86
CA ASN A 65 8.19 -2.22 2.87
C ASN A 65 6.84 -1.75 2.29
N SER A 66 6.88 -0.75 1.40
CA SER A 66 5.68 -0.30 0.70
C SER A 66 5.24 -1.26 -0.38
N SER A 67 6.16 -1.89 -1.10
CA SER A 67 5.83 -2.90 -2.12
C SER A 67 5.14 -4.12 -1.50
N HIS A 68 5.61 -4.57 -0.34
CA HIS A 68 4.99 -5.66 0.42
C HIS A 68 3.52 -5.34 0.72
N LEU A 69 3.26 -4.25 1.43
CA LEU A 69 1.89 -3.88 1.80
C LEU A 69 1.01 -3.54 0.57
N LEU A 70 1.59 -2.93 -0.48
CA LEU A 70 0.89 -2.65 -1.73
C LEU A 70 0.44 -3.94 -2.41
N GLY A 71 1.28 -4.98 -2.43
CA GLY A 71 0.94 -6.29 -2.98
C GLY A 71 -0.29 -6.90 -2.30
N TYR A 72 -0.34 -6.87 -0.96
CA TYR A 72 -1.53 -7.34 -0.23
C TYR A 72 -2.76 -6.47 -0.52
N CYS A 73 -2.62 -5.14 -0.61
CA CYS A 73 -3.75 -4.27 -0.96
C CYS A 73 -4.30 -4.60 -2.35
N ALA A 74 -3.42 -4.76 -3.35
CA ALA A 74 -3.79 -5.12 -4.72
C ALA A 74 -4.48 -6.50 -4.76
N ALA A 75 -3.96 -7.49 -4.02
CA ALA A 75 -4.59 -8.80 -3.91
C ALA A 75 -6.00 -8.72 -3.30
N MET A 76 -6.21 -7.93 -2.25
CA MET A 76 -7.54 -7.74 -1.64
C MET A 76 -8.52 -6.97 -2.54
N LEU A 77 -8.01 -6.22 -3.52
CA LEU A 77 -8.80 -5.49 -4.53
C LEU A 77 -8.96 -6.26 -5.84
N SER A 78 -8.57 -7.55 -5.87
CA SER A 78 -8.58 -8.40 -7.06
C SER A 78 -7.71 -7.90 -8.23
N ASP A 79 -6.76 -6.99 -7.97
CA ASP A 79 -5.76 -6.56 -8.95
C ASP A 79 -4.55 -7.50 -8.90
N ARG A 80 -4.76 -8.68 -9.49
CA ARG A 80 -3.81 -9.81 -9.46
C ARG A 80 -2.48 -9.47 -10.12
N ALA A 81 -2.53 -8.85 -11.29
CA ALA A 81 -1.33 -8.47 -12.04
C ALA A 81 -0.43 -7.55 -11.22
N ARG A 82 -1.01 -6.51 -10.60
CA ARG A 82 -0.28 -5.57 -9.77
C ARG A 82 0.24 -6.21 -8.48
N ALA A 83 -0.52 -7.11 -7.87
CA ALA A 83 -0.09 -7.85 -6.69
C ALA A 83 1.19 -8.68 -6.99
N ILE A 84 1.22 -9.38 -8.13
CA ILE A 84 2.38 -10.14 -8.59
C ILE A 84 3.61 -9.26 -8.81
N GLU A 85 3.45 -8.12 -9.48
CA GLU A 85 4.57 -7.17 -9.69
C GLU A 85 5.18 -6.73 -8.36
N CYS A 86 4.35 -6.49 -7.35
CA CYS A 86 4.79 -6.09 -6.03
C CYS A 86 5.51 -7.23 -5.30
N PHE A 87 4.96 -8.44 -5.32
CA PHE A 87 5.58 -9.57 -4.63
C PHE A 87 6.88 -10.04 -5.29
N LYS A 88 7.06 -9.86 -6.60
CA LYS A 88 8.35 -10.07 -7.27
C LYS A 88 9.48 -9.18 -6.72
N ILE A 89 9.14 -7.99 -6.22
CA ILE A 89 10.11 -7.07 -5.61
C ILE A 89 10.50 -7.56 -4.20
N THR A 90 9.58 -8.18 -3.47
CA THR A 90 9.74 -8.52 -2.05
C THR A 90 10.16 -9.96 -1.77
N SER A 91 9.85 -10.89 -2.68
CA SER A 91 10.04 -12.34 -2.51
C SER A 91 11.51 -12.78 -2.37
N ASN A 92 12.46 -11.99 -2.86
CA ASN A 92 13.87 -12.36 -2.92
C ASN A 92 14.73 -11.79 -1.78
N LYS A 93 14.14 -11.06 -0.82
CA LYS A 93 14.90 -10.31 0.19
C LYS A 93 14.31 -10.41 1.60
N SER A 94 13.48 -9.43 1.97
CA SER A 94 13.07 -9.17 3.36
C SER A 94 11.77 -9.87 3.75
N TYR A 95 11.01 -10.41 2.79
CA TYR A 95 9.69 -11.00 2.99
C TYR A 95 9.58 -12.37 2.32
N PRO A 96 10.29 -13.40 2.83
CA PRO A 96 10.25 -14.72 2.23
C PRO A 96 8.83 -15.28 2.18
N THR A 97 7.99 -15.01 3.18
CA THR A 97 6.59 -15.50 3.22
C THR A 97 5.71 -15.02 2.06
N ASP A 98 6.10 -13.95 1.35
CA ASP A 98 5.36 -13.48 0.17
C ASP A 98 5.48 -14.44 -1.03
N TRP A 99 6.45 -15.37 -1.03
CA TRP A 99 6.64 -16.33 -2.13
C TRP A 99 5.40 -17.20 -2.35
N GLN A 100 4.75 -17.64 -1.28
CA GLN A 100 3.61 -18.55 -1.37
C GLN A 100 2.43 -17.85 -2.05
N LEU A 101 2.11 -16.64 -1.59
CA LEU A 101 1.05 -15.83 -2.18
C LEU A 101 1.37 -15.45 -3.64
N LEU A 102 2.63 -15.19 -3.98
CA LEU A 102 3.04 -14.93 -5.36
C LEU A 102 2.74 -16.12 -6.28
N VAL A 103 3.06 -17.35 -5.85
CA VAL A 103 2.82 -18.57 -6.64
C VAL A 103 1.32 -18.81 -6.83
N GLU A 104 0.53 -18.68 -5.76
CA GLU A 104 -0.93 -18.81 -5.81
C GLU A 104 -1.55 -17.86 -6.83
N LEU A 105 -1.16 -16.57 -6.78
CA LEU A 105 -1.67 -15.55 -7.71
C LEU A 105 -1.23 -15.78 -9.16
N MET A 106 -0.04 -16.33 -9.40
CA MET A 106 0.43 -16.64 -10.75
C MET A 106 -0.37 -17.77 -11.39
N VAL A 107 -0.71 -18.81 -10.62
CA VAL A 107 -1.55 -19.92 -11.10
C VAL A 107 -2.98 -19.44 -11.40
N GLU A 108 -3.53 -18.51 -10.62
CA GLU A 108 -4.86 -17.94 -10.88
C GLU A 108 -4.98 -17.15 -12.19
N LEU A 109 -3.86 -16.68 -12.76
CA LEU A 109 -3.83 -15.91 -14.01
C LEU A 109 -3.59 -16.75 -15.27
N GLU A 110 -3.20 -18.02 -15.11
CA GLU A 110 -3.04 -18.98 -16.22
C GLU A 110 -4.37 -19.62 -16.62
#